data_AF-A0A9D9CEF0-F1
#
_entry.id   AF-A0A9D9CEF0-F1
#
_cell.length_a   1.000
_cell.length_b   1.000
_cell.length_c   1.000
_cell.angle_alpha   90.00
_cell.angle_beta   90.00
_cell.angle_gamma   90.00
#
_symmetry.space_group_name_H-M   'P 1'
#
loop_
_entity.id
_entity.type
_entity.pdbx_description
1 polymer ?
#
loop_
_entity_poly.entity_id
_entity_poly.type
_entity_poly.pdbx_seq_one_letter_code
_entity_poly.pdbx_strand_id
1 'polypeptide(L)'
;KSSQENERSSIVVKADVNGQEVLLRQIAGALARRIVTYAYKGKKCHLNEHMGFIKFGSRVDLYFPADSVEMCCKIGDHVKGNQNIIARFKQPEA
;
A
#
# COMPACT_ATOMS: atom_id res chain seq x y z
N LYS A 1 2.63 21.85 -11.95
CA LYS A 1 4.00 21.67 -12.50
C LYS A 1 4.87 21.01 -11.42
N SER A 2 5.14 19.70 -11.50
CA SER A 2 6.11 18.91 -10.70
C SER A 2 5.89 17.39 -10.87
N SER A 3 4.87 16.97 -11.62
CA SER A 3 4.39 15.57 -11.65
C SER A 3 5.26 14.58 -12.45
N GLN A 4 6.27 15.05 -13.19
CA GLN A 4 7.15 14.21 -14.02
C GLN A 4 8.47 13.80 -13.35
N GLU A 5 8.88 14.44 -12.24
CA GLU A 5 10.13 14.10 -11.53
C GLU A 5 9.94 13.26 -10.27
N ASN A 6 8.70 13.11 -9.79
CA ASN A 6 8.44 12.32 -8.59
C ASN A 6 8.48 10.83 -8.93
N GLU A 7 9.46 10.12 -8.37
CA GLU A 7 9.55 8.67 -8.50
C GLU A 7 8.25 8.01 -8.02
N ARG A 8 7.78 7.03 -8.79
CA ARG A 8 6.59 6.24 -8.49
C ARG A 8 6.95 4.78 -8.51
N SER A 9 6.62 4.06 -7.45
CA SER A 9 6.75 2.59 -7.40
C SER A 9 5.38 1.99 -7.16
N SER A 10 5.01 0.99 -7.96
CA SER A 10 3.73 0.29 -7.85
C SER A 10 4.00 -1.18 -7.55
N ILE A 11 3.38 -1.70 -6.49
CA ILE A 11 3.58 -3.05 -5.99
C ILE A 11 2.21 -3.69 -5.83
N VAL A 12 2.03 -4.86 -6.42
CA VAL A 12 0.84 -5.68 -6.24
C VAL A 12 1.18 -6.78 -5.26
N VAL A 13 0.38 -6.90 -4.21
CA VAL A 13 0.47 -7.98 -3.23
C VAL A 13 -0.75 -8.85 -3.40
N LYS A 14 -0.53 -10.15 -3.59
CA LYS A 14 -1.58 -11.16 -3.63
C LYS A 14 -1.68 -11.82 -2.26
N ALA A 15 -2.88 -11.83 -1.69
CA ALA A 15 -3.15 -12.50 -0.44
C ALA A 15 -3.34 -14.00 -0.68
N ASP A 16 -2.53 -14.84 -0.04
CA ASP A 16 -2.62 -16.29 -0.18
C ASP A 16 -3.95 -16.87 0.33
N VAL A 17 -4.61 -16.17 1.28
CA VAL A 17 -5.83 -16.65 1.95
C VAL A 17 -7.05 -16.71 1.04
N ASN A 18 -7.16 -15.81 0.08
CA ASN A 18 -8.34 -15.65 -0.78
C ASN A 18 -7.98 -15.27 -2.23
N GLY A 19 -6.68 -15.22 -2.56
CA GLY A 19 -6.19 -14.88 -3.89
C GLY A 19 -6.38 -13.42 -4.29
N GLN A 20 -6.87 -12.55 -3.40
CA GLN A 20 -7.18 -11.17 -3.73
C GLN A 20 -5.93 -10.30 -3.80
N GLU A 21 -5.98 -9.29 -4.65
CA GLU A 21 -4.85 -8.42 -4.92
C GLU A 21 -5.08 -7.02 -4.34
N VAL A 22 -4.03 -6.46 -3.74
CA VAL A 22 -3.98 -5.08 -3.29
C VAL A 22 -2.84 -4.40 -4.03
N LEU A 23 -3.12 -3.26 -4.65
CA LEU A 23 -2.11 -2.44 -5.27
C LEU A 23 -1.71 -1.31 -4.32
N LEU A 24 -0.41 -1.17 -4.10
CA LEU A 24 0.18 -0.07 -3.37
C LEU A 24 0.97 0.78 -4.34
N ARG A 25 0.78 2.10 -4.28
CA ARG A 25 1.58 3.06 -5.05
C ARG A 25 2.29 4.01 -4.11
N GLN A 26 3.60 3.93 -4.13
CA GLN A 26 4.48 4.86 -3.44
C GLN A 26 4.76 6.06 -4.32
N ILE A 27 4.61 7.26 -3.76
CA ILE A 27 4.83 8.53 -4.44
C ILE A 27 5.83 9.34 -3.62
N ALA A 28 7.02 9.54 -4.18
CA ALA A 28 8.05 10.38 -3.56
C ALA A 28 7.66 11.86 -3.61
N GLY A 29 8.03 12.60 -2.55
CA GLY A 29 7.88 14.05 -2.50
C GLY A 29 8.88 14.76 -3.44
N ALA A 30 8.57 16.02 -3.80
CA ALA A 30 9.35 16.80 -4.75
C ALA A 30 10.81 17.06 -4.31
N LEU A 31 11.04 17.17 -2.99
CA LEU A 31 12.36 17.38 -2.39
C LEU A 31 13.15 16.07 -2.21
N ALA A 32 12.47 14.94 -2.16
CA ALA A 32 12.98 13.70 -1.60
C ALA A 32 12.78 12.56 -2.60
N ARG A 33 13.61 12.60 -3.64
CA ARG A 33 13.37 11.95 -4.93
C ARG A 33 13.76 10.48 -4.97
N ARG A 34 13.68 9.74 -3.86
CA ARG A 34 14.09 8.33 -3.87
C ARG A 34 13.17 7.42 -3.09
N ILE A 35 12.62 6.45 -3.82
CA ILE A 35 11.94 5.29 -3.30
C ILE A 35 12.96 4.14 -3.25
N VAL A 36 12.98 3.41 -2.13
CA VAL A 36 13.73 2.16 -2.01
C VAL A 36 12.72 1.06 -1.76
N THR A 37 12.54 0.19 -2.76
CA THR A 37 11.61 -0.95 -2.70
C THR A 37 12.38 -2.25 -2.52
N TYR A 38 11.96 -3.08 -1.56
CA TYR A 38 12.52 -4.42 -1.32
C TYR A 38 11.68 -5.53 -1.95
N ALA A 39 10.48 -5.20 -2.43
CA ALA A 39 9.58 -6.13 -3.10
C ALA A 39 10.10 -6.44 -4.52
N TYR A 40 10.06 -7.72 -4.89
CA TYR A 40 10.29 -8.21 -6.25
C TYR A 40 9.30 -9.34 -6.55
N LYS A 41 9.06 -9.62 -7.83
CA LYS A 41 8.07 -10.62 -8.26
C LYS A 41 8.39 -11.99 -7.65
N GLY A 42 7.37 -12.64 -7.09
CA GLY A 42 7.49 -13.96 -6.45
C GLY A 42 8.06 -13.95 -5.04
N LYS A 43 8.48 -12.79 -4.49
CA LYS A 43 8.88 -12.70 -3.09
C LYS A 43 7.65 -12.91 -2.20
N LYS A 44 7.71 -13.89 -1.29
CA LYS A 44 6.74 -14.00 -0.19
C LYS A 44 6.97 -12.87 0.80
N CYS A 45 5.90 -12.31 1.34
CA CYS A 45 5.96 -11.26 2.36
C CYS A 45 4.97 -11.56 3.49
N HIS A 46 5.27 -11.06 4.67
CA HIS A 46 4.41 -11.18 5.84
C HIS A 46 3.83 -9.83 6.27
N LEU A 47 2.72 -9.88 7.04
CA LEU A 47 2.21 -8.70 7.72
C LEU A 47 3.32 -8.09 8.59
N ASN A 48 3.37 -6.76 8.63
CA ASN A 48 4.39 -5.96 9.33
C ASN A 48 5.83 -6.05 8.77
N GLU A 49 6.07 -6.76 7.67
CA GLU A 49 7.38 -6.75 7.01
C GLU A 49 7.63 -5.42 6.29
N HIS A 50 8.89 -4.97 6.29
CA HIS A 50 9.30 -3.79 5.55
C HIS A 50 9.24 -4.04 4.04
N MET A 51 8.33 -3.36 3.36
CA MET A 51 8.25 -3.34 1.89
C MET A 51 9.35 -2.45 1.26
N GLY A 52 9.87 -1.50 2.03
CA GLY A 52 10.75 -0.45 1.54
C GLY A 52 10.58 0.84 2.35
N PHE A 53 11.09 1.94 1.84
CA PHE A 53 10.89 3.27 2.42
C PHE A 53 11.00 4.37 1.36
N ILE A 54 10.37 5.52 1.65
CA ILE A 54 10.44 6.74 0.83
C ILE A 54 11.27 7.76 1.62
N LYS A 55 12.30 8.32 1.02
CA LYS A 55 13.14 9.34 1.68
C LYS A 55 12.36 10.64 1.85
N PHE A 56 12.59 11.38 2.96
CA PHE A 56 12.09 12.73 3.32
C PHE A 56 10.65 13.13 2.90
N GLY A 57 9.70 12.20 3.00
CA GLY A 57 8.28 12.50 2.81
C GLY A 57 7.62 11.45 1.93
N SER A 58 6.63 10.77 2.49
CA SER A 58 5.93 9.66 1.86
C SER A 58 4.47 9.99 1.63
N ARG A 59 3.98 9.66 0.44
CA ARG A 59 2.57 9.33 0.23
C ARG A 59 2.49 7.90 -0.28
N VAL A 60 1.53 7.15 0.23
CA VAL A 60 1.19 5.82 -0.27
C VAL A 60 -0.30 5.83 -0.60
N ASP A 61 -0.61 5.53 -1.86
CA ASP A 61 -1.98 5.25 -2.28
C ASP A 61 -2.20 3.74 -2.21
N LEU A 62 -3.34 3.34 -1.65
CA LEU A 62 -3.75 1.94 -1.54
C LEU A 62 -5.02 1.75 -2.37
N TYR A 63 -4.99 0.73 -3.23
CA TYR A 63 -6.10 0.38 -4.10
C TYR A 63 -6.56 -1.02 -3.73
N PHE A 64 -7.84 -1.11 -3.41
CA PHE A 64 -8.52 -2.33 -3.02
C PHE A 64 -9.49 -2.78 -4.13
N PRO A 65 -9.78 -4.07 -4.27
CA PRO A 65 -10.89 -4.54 -5.10
C PRO A 65 -12.21 -4.01 -4.54
N ALA A 66 -12.97 -3.28 -5.36
CA ALA A 66 -14.09 -2.44 -4.92
C ALA A 66 -15.11 -3.16 -4.03
N ASP A 67 -15.56 -4.35 -4.45
CA ASP A 67 -16.67 -5.04 -3.77
C ASP A 67 -16.22 -5.99 -2.66
N SER A 68 -14.91 -6.24 -2.57
CA SER A 68 -14.34 -7.28 -1.71
C SER A 68 -13.79 -6.77 -0.39
N VAL A 69 -13.83 -5.47 -0.14
CA VAL A 69 -13.25 -4.87 1.06
C VAL A 69 -14.29 -4.06 1.82
N GLU A 70 -14.25 -4.17 3.14
CA GLU A 70 -14.89 -3.27 4.09
C GLU A 70 -13.85 -2.27 4.61
N MET A 71 -14.15 -0.98 4.51
CA MET A 71 -13.26 0.08 5.01
C MET A 71 -13.40 0.22 6.53
N CYS A 72 -12.28 0.18 7.25
CA CYS A 72 -12.24 0.29 8.71
C CYS A 72 -11.82 1.69 9.22
N CYS A 73 -11.58 2.63 8.31
CA CYS A 73 -11.23 4.02 8.62
C CYS A 73 -12.07 4.99 7.79
N LYS A 74 -12.22 6.23 8.28
CA LYS A 74 -12.91 7.32 7.62
C LYS A 74 -11.93 8.40 7.16
N ILE A 75 -12.40 9.25 6.26
CA ILE A 75 -11.63 10.42 5.82
C ILE A 75 -11.40 11.33 7.03
N GLY A 76 -10.13 11.69 7.26
CA GLY A 76 -9.70 12.52 8.39
C GLY A 76 -9.17 11.73 9.58
N ASP A 77 -9.33 10.40 9.62
CA ASP A 77 -8.80 9.59 10.70
C ASP A 77 -7.26 9.57 10.68
N HIS A 78 -6.66 9.76 11.85
CA HIS A 78 -5.23 9.56 12.04
C HIS A 78 -4.91 8.07 12.16
N VAL A 79 -4.17 7.53 11.21
CA VAL A 79 -3.76 6.12 11.19
C VAL A 79 -2.25 5.99 11.39
N LYS A 80 -1.85 4.92 12.07
CA LYS A 80 -0.45 4.54 12.26
C LYS A 80 -0.22 3.16 11.62
N GLY A 81 0.80 3.09 10.77
CA GLY A 81 1.21 1.85 10.10
C GLY A 81 1.50 0.74 11.12
N ASN A 82 1.16 -0.49 10.77
CA ASN A 82 1.26 -1.68 11.63
C ASN A 82 0.44 -1.62 12.94
N GLN A 83 -0.45 -0.64 13.12
CA GLN A 83 -1.29 -0.53 14.33
C GLN A 83 -2.77 -0.42 13.99
N ASN A 84 -3.13 0.42 13.03
CA ASN A 84 -4.52 0.61 12.63
C ASN A 84 -4.84 -0.24 11.39
N ILE A 85 -5.97 -0.94 11.45
CA ILE A 85 -6.56 -1.61 10.30
C ILE A 85 -7.36 -0.58 9.52
N ILE A 86 -7.07 -0.43 8.23
CA ILE A 86 -7.75 0.53 7.34
C ILE A 86 -8.81 -0.13 6.44
N ALA A 87 -8.67 -1.43 6.22
CA ALA A 87 -9.53 -2.22 5.35
C ALA A 87 -9.45 -3.71 5.74
N ARG A 88 -10.54 -4.44 5.56
CA ARG A 88 -10.62 -5.90 5.71
C ARG A 88 -11.26 -6.50 4.47
N PHE A 89 -10.75 -7.64 4.03
CA PHE A 89 -11.47 -8.42 3.03
C PHE A 89 -12.77 -8.94 3.63
N LYS A 90 -13.86 -8.81 2.87
CA LYS A 90 -15.13 -9.44 3.21
C LYS A 90 -14.94 -10.96 3.17
N GLN A 91 -15.53 -11.66 4.14
CA GLN A 91 -15.63 -13.10 4.07
C GLN A 91 -16.53 -13.46 2.87
N PRO A 92 -16.23 -14.51 2.10
CA PRO A 92 -17.22 -15.05 1.18
C PRO A 92 -18.48 -15.38 1.98
N GLU A 93 -19.64 -14.91 1.51
CA GLU A 93 -20.94 -15.33 2.06
C GLU A 93 -21.00 -16.86 1.98
N ALA A 94 -21.25 -17.50 3.13
CA ALA A 94 -21.26 -18.95 3.29
C ALA A 94 -22.47 -19.59 2.60
#